data_AF-A0A1Q7IVY3-F1
#
_entry.id   AF-A0A1Q7IVY3-F1
#
_cell.length_a   1.000
_cell.length_b   1.000
_cell.length_c   1.000
_cell.angle_alpha   90.00
_cell.angle_beta   90.00
_cell.angle_gamma   90.00
#
_symmetry.space_group_name_H-M   'P 1'
#
loop_
_entity.id
_entity.type
_entity.pdbx_description
1 polymer ?
#
loop_
_entity_poly.entity_id
_entity_poly.type
_entity_poly.pdbx_seq_one_letter_code
_entity_poly.pdbx_strand_id
1 'polypeptide(L)'
;MLYTHYDYLELPPGASSTCIEVAYHTLKQRLNGDTDEMFVRLIHEAYAVLSDPVRRRIYDAALQRAATDADAELKACLDEQAALWPRRVQDVPAPLIAAISAWAA
;
A
#
# COMPACT_ATOMS: atom_id res chain seq x y z
N MET A 1 11.33 -0.27 3.99
CA MET A 1 10.20 0.07 3.10
C MET A 1 9.89 -1.19 2.31
N LEU A 2 8.67 -1.72 2.41
CA LEU A 2 8.24 -2.89 1.64
C LEU A 2 7.88 -2.40 0.24
N TYR A 3 8.79 -2.58 -0.71
CA TYR A 3 8.54 -2.24 -2.11
C TYR A 3 7.71 -3.35 -2.76
N THR A 4 6.64 -2.97 -3.45
CA THR A 4 5.82 -3.90 -4.23
C THR A 4 6.45 -4.14 -5.59
N HIS A 5 6.00 -5.18 -6.31
CA HIS A 5 6.46 -5.45 -7.68
C HIS A 5 6.13 -4.29 -8.64
N TYR A 6 5.09 -3.51 -8.32
CA TYR A 6 4.72 -2.31 -9.06
C TYR A 6 5.72 -1.15 -8.86
N ASP A 7 6.27 -1.01 -7.65
CA ASP A 7 7.25 0.04 -7.33
C ASP A 7 8.57 -0.17 -8.07
N TYR A 8 9.02 -1.43 -8.23
CA TYR A 8 10.24 -1.74 -8.97
C TYR A 8 10.15 -1.41 -10.47
N LEU A 9 8.94 -1.36 -11.01
CA LEU A 9 8.67 -0.98 -12.40
C LEU A 9 8.23 0.48 -12.52
N GLU A 10 8.19 1.24 -11.42
CA GLU A 10 7.67 2.62 -11.36
C GLU A 10 6.24 2.76 -11.93
N LEU A 11 5.39 1.75 -11.72
CA LEU A 11 4.03 1.68 -12.28
C LEU A 11 2.94 1.78 -11.21
N PRO A 12 1.78 2.38 -11.55
CA PRO A 12 0.62 2.34 -10.67
C PRO A 12 -0.01 0.93 -10.64
N PRO A 13 -0.58 0.50 -9.49
CA PRO A 13 -1.30 -0.76 -9.35
C PRO A 13 -2.60 -0.70 -10.15
N GLY A 14 -2.53 -1.08 -11.42
CA GLY A 14 -3.63 -0.91 -12.38
C GLY A 14 -3.17 -0.68 -13.82
N ALA A 15 -1.86 -0.47 -14.05
CA ALA A 15 -1.31 -0.34 -15.38
C ALA A 15 -1.62 -1.56 -16.27
N SER A 16 -1.83 -1.32 -17.57
CA SER A 16 -2.06 -2.38 -18.56
C SER A 16 -0.79 -3.22 -18.80
N SER A 17 -0.92 -4.43 -19.34
CA SER A 17 0.23 -5.26 -19.74
C SER A 17 1.15 -4.55 -20.74
N THR A 18 0.58 -3.79 -21.68
CA THR A 18 1.35 -2.97 -22.62
C THR A 18 2.18 -1.90 -21.91
N CYS A 19 1.65 -1.27 -20.87
CA CYS A 19 2.42 -0.31 -20.06
C CYS A 19 3.56 -0.99 -19.29
N ILE A 20 3.34 -2.22 -18.79
CA ILE A 20 4.36 -3.00 -18.09
C ILE A 20 5.53 -3.34 -19.03
N GLU A 21 5.24 -3.75 -20.26
CA GLU A 21 6.27 -4.04 -21.27
C GLU A 21 7.08 -2.80 -21.62
N VAL A 22 6.42 -1.67 -21.88
CA VAL A 22 7.10 -0.41 -22.21
C VAL A 22 7.99 0.04 -21.05
N ALA A 23 7.49 0.04 -19.81
CA ALA A 23 8.27 0.40 -18.63
C ALA A 23 9.50 -0.49 -18.47
N TYR A 24 9.34 -1.80 -18.63
CA TYR A 24 10.44 -2.76 -18.57
C TYR A 24 11.51 -2.50 -19.65
N HIS A 25 11.10 -2.21 -20.88
CA HIS A 25 12.03 -1.87 -21.96
C HIS A 25 12.78 -0.56 -21.67
N THR A 26 12.11 0.47 -21.17
CA THR A 26 12.72 1.75 -20.78
C THR A 26 13.71 1.57 -19.62
N LEU A 27 13.34 0.79 -18.61
CA LEU A 27 14.21 0.44 -17.48
C LEU A 27 15.45 -0.32 -17.94
N LYS A 28 15.28 -1.32 -18.81
CA LYS A 28 16.39 -2.09 -19.38
C LYS A 28 17.36 -1.20 -20.18
N GLN A 29 16.87 -0.23 -20.93
CA GLN A 29 17.71 0.72 -21.65
C GLN A 29 18.52 1.63 -20.71
N ARG A 30 17.94 2.03 -19.56
CA ARG A 30 18.61 2.85 -18.55
C ARG A 30 19.66 2.06 -17.75
N LEU A 31 19.45 0.76 -17.55
CA LEU A 31 20.31 -0.13 -16.74
C LEU A 31 21.68 -0.45 -17.35
N ASN A 32 21.88 -0.22 -18.65
CA ASN A 32 23.08 -0.66 -19.38
C ASN A 32 24.42 0.00 -18.95
N GLY A 33 24.40 0.95 -18.01
CA GLY A 33 25.57 1.78 -17.68
C GLY A 33 26.37 1.31 -16.46
N ASP A 34 25.72 1.06 -15.32
CA ASP A 34 26.33 0.67 -14.03
C ASP A 34 25.18 0.47 -13.03
N THR A 35 24.62 -0.73 -12.92
CA THR A 35 23.46 -0.96 -12.02
C THR A 35 23.61 -2.25 -11.28
N ASP A 36 23.27 -2.22 -9.99
CA ASP A 36 23.29 -3.37 -9.09
C ASP A 36 22.56 -4.57 -9.71
N GLU A 37 23.29 -5.68 -9.91
CA GLU A 37 22.75 -6.94 -10.43
C GLU A 37 21.52 -7.42 -9.63
N MET A 38 21.50 -7.16 -8.33
CA MET A 38 20.37 -7.45 -7.46
C MET A 38 19.10 -6.70 -7.87
N PHE A 39 19.23 -5.42 -8.23
CA PHE A 39 18.12 -4.59 -8.68
C PHE A 39 17.60 -5.09 -10.04
N VAL A 40 18.52 -5.48 -10.93
CA VAL A 40 18.18 -6.07 -12.22
C VAL A 40 17.36 -7.35 -12.04
N ARG A 41 17.78 -8.23 -11.12
CA ARG A 41 17.05 -9.48 -10.80
C ARG A 41 15.65 -9.19 -10.26
N LEU A 42 15.50 -8.21 -9.37
CA LEU A 42 14.20 -7.79 -8.83
C LEU A 42 13.27 -7.27 -9.93
N ILE A 43 13.79 -6.48 -10.88
CA ILE A 43 13.00 -6.00 -12.03
C ILE A 43 12.54 -7.17 -12.90
N HIS A 44 13.40 -8.16 -13.16
CA HIS A 44 13.02 -9.34 -13.93
C HIS A 44 11.96 -10.19 -13.22
N GLU A 45 12.09 -10.36 -11.91
CA GLU A 45 11.11 -11.09 -11.10
C GLU A 45 9.76 -10.36 -11.08
N ALA A 46 9.76 -9.05 -10.86
CA ALA A 46 8.57 -8.21 -10.93
C ALA A 46 7.88 -8.32 -12.29
N TYR A 47 8.64 -8.24 -13.38
CA TYR A 47 8.13 -8.40 -14.74
C TYR A 47 7.56 -9.81 -14.99
N ALA A 48 8.22 -10.87 -14.51
CA ALA A 48 7.77 -12.26 -14.71
C ALA A 48 6.45 -12.59 -13.99
N VAL A 49 6.13 -11.85 -12.92
CA VAL A 49 4.87 -11.96 -12.19
C VAL A 49 3.79 -11.08 -12.81
N LEU A 50 4.13 -9.86 -13.23
CA LEU A 50 3.16 -8.85 -13.69
C LEU A 50 2.81 -8.95 -15.18
N SER A 51 3.68 -9.55 -16.02
CA SER A 51 3.43 -9.72 -17.46
C SER A 51 2.31 -10.71 -17.76
N ASP A 52 2.16 -11.78 -16.97
CA ASP A 52 1.10 -12.77 -17.15
C ASP A 52 -0.14 -12.37 -16.33
N PRO A 53 -1.31 -12.15 -16.96
CA PRO A 53 -2.53 -11.74 -16.26
C PRO A 53 -3.01 -12.75 -15.23
N VAL A 54 -2.71 -14.05 -15.39
CA VAL A 54 -3.06 -15.09 -14.42
C VAL A 54 -2.18 -14.98 -13.18
N ARG A 55 -0.86 -14.86 -13.38
CA ARG A 55 0.10 -14.70 -12.27
C ARG A 55 -0.13 -13.40 -11.53
N ARG A 56 -0.43 -12.32 -12.25
CA ARG A 56 -0.78 -11.02 -11.69
C ARG A 56 -1.99 -11.12 -10.77
N ARG A 57 -3.06 -11.80 -11.19
CA ARG A 57 -4.24 -12.01 -10.32
C ARG A 57 -3.93 -12.78 -9.05
N ILE A 58 -3.08 -13.82 -9.14
CA ILE A 58 -2.67 -14.60 -7.97
C ILE A 58 -1.84 -13.72 -7.02
N TYR A 59 -0.91 -12.94 -7.57
CA TYR A 59 -0.10 -12.00 -6.80
C TYR A 59 -0.95 -10.91 -6.14
N ASP A 60 -1.85 -10.28 -6.88
CA ASP A 60 -2.75 -9.24 -6.37
C ASP A 60 -3.68 -9.81 -5.28
N ALA A 61 -4.17 -11.05 -5.42
CA ALA A 61 -4.96 -11.72 -4.41
C ALA A 61 -4.15 -12.01 -3.12
N ALA A 62 -2.90 -12.44 -3.27
CA ALA A 62 -2.00 -12.64 -2.13
C ALA A 62 -1.67 -11.31 -1.44
N LEU A 63 -1.43 -10.25 -2.20
CA LEU A 63 -1.18 -8.91 -1.69
C LEU A 63 -2.38 -8.36 -0.92
N GLN A 64 -3.59 -8.52 -1.48
CA GLN A 64 -4.82 -8.12 -0.82
C GLN A 64 -5.04 -8.88 0.49
N ARG A 65 -4.74 -10.17 0.51
CA ARG A 65 -4.86 -10.99 1.72
C ARG A 65 -3.88 -10.54 2.81
N ALA A 66 -2.62 -10.31 2.44
CA ALA A 66 -1.61 -9.79 3.35
C ALA A 66 -2.01 -8.41 3.91
N ALA A 67 -2.59 -7.55 3.08
CA ALA A 67 -3.11 -6.25 3.52
C ALA A 67 -4.27 -6.40 4.51
N THR A 68 -5.24 -7.28 4.22
CA THR A 68 -6.37 -7.51 5.14
C THR A 68 -5.93 -8.10 6.47
N ASP A 69 -4.95 -9.01 6.44
CA ASP A 69 -4.42 -9.63 7.65
C ASP A 69 -3.67 -8.59 8.51
N ALA A 70 -2.83 -7.76 7.89
CA ALA A 70 -2.14 -6.65 8.57
C ALA A 70 -3.11 -5.60 9.13
N ASP A 71 -4.16 -5.24 8.39
CA ASP A 71 -5.21 -4.32 8.85
C ASP A 71 -5.97 -4.90 10.05
N ALA A 72 -6.24 -6.20 10.04
CA ALA A 72 -6.90 -6.89 11.14
C ALA A 72 -6.01 -6.94 12.40
N GLU A 73 -4.71 -7.23 12.25
CA GLU A 73 -3.74 -7.18 13.35
C GLU A 73 -3.62 -5.78 13.95
N LEU A 74 -3.48 -4.76 13.09
CA LEU A 74 -3.42 -3.36 13.54
C LEU A 74 -4.69 -2.97 14.29
N LYS A 75 -5.86 -3.33 13.74
CA LYS A 75 -7.16 -3.08 14.38
C LYS A 75 -7.24 -3.76 15.74
N ALA A 76 -6.83 -5.03 15.85
CA ALA A 76 -6.82 -5.76 17.12
C ALA A 76 -5.94 -5.07 18.15
N CYS A 77 -4.71 -4.68 17.80
CA CYS A 77 -3.83 -3.93 18.70
C CYS A 77 -4.41 -2.57 19.12
N LEU A 78 -5.09 -1.86 18.22
CA LEU A 78 -5.75 -0.59 18.54
C LEU A 78 -6.95 -0.79 19.47
N ASP A 79 -7.75 -1.83 19.25
CA ASP A 79 -8.88 -2.18 20.11
C ASP A 79 -8.40 -2.59 21.52
N GLU A 80 -7.31 -3.35 21.62
CA GLU A 80 -6.66 -3.68 22.90
C GLU A 80 -6.12 -2.44 23.63
N GLN A 81 -5.45 -1.52 22.92
CA GLN A 81 -5.01 -0.24 23.49
C GLN A 81 -6.19 0.62 23.95
N ALA A 82 -7.28 0.64 23.18
CA ALA A 82 -8.51 1.36 23.53
C ALA A 82 -9.26 0.74 24.72
N ALA A 83 -9.05 -0.55 25.01
CA ALA A 83 -9.58 -1.22 26.19
C ALA A 83 -8.73 -0.96 27.45
N LEU A 84 -7.40 -0.85 27.28
CA LEU A 84 -6.45 -0.60 28.36
C LEU A 84 -6.44 0.85 28.84
N TRP A 85 -6.66 1.81 27.93
CA TRP A 85 -6.86 3.20 28.29
C TRP A 85 -8.35 3.47 28.40
N PRO A 86 -8.87 3.95 29.56
CA PRO A 86 -10.21 4.51 29.55
C PRO A 86 -10.19 5.60 28.49
N ARG A 87 -11.00 5.44 27.44
CA ARG A 87 -11.25 6.53 26.50
C ARG A 87 -11.69 7.69 27.38
N ARG A 88 -10.78 8.62 27.68
CA ARG A 88 -11.16 9.96 28.09
C ARG A 88 -11.78 10.54 26.84
N VAL A 89 -13.02 10.14 26.56
CA VAL A 89 -14.00 11.05 26.00
C VAL A 89 -13.74 12.31 26.80
N GLN A 90 -13.22 13.34 26.15
CA GLN A 90 -13.17 14.62 26.82
C GLN A 90 -14.60 14.82 27.31
N ASP A 91 -14.79 14.84 28.63
CA ASP A 91 -16.04 15.30 29.20
C ASP A 91 -16.10 16.77 28.82
N VAL A 92 -16.56 17.02 27.60
CA VAL A 92 -16.70 18.36 27.07
C VAL A 92 -17.79 18.96 27.94
N PRO A 93 -17.48 19.98 28.76
CA PRO A 93 -18.46 20.51 29.68
C PRO A 93 -19.68 20.95 28.88
N ALA A 94 -20.88 20.57 29.35
CA ALA A 94 -22.15 20.98 28.75
C ALA A 94 -22.22 22.46 28.27
N PRO A 95 -21.65 23.46 28.99
CA PRO A 95 -21.64 24.83 28.49
C PRO A 95 -20.85 25.04 27.18
N LEU A 96 -19.78 24.27 26.94
CA LEU A 96 -19.00 24.37 25.70
C LEU A 96 -19.78 23.80 24.51
N ILE A 97 -20.50 22.69 24.71
CA ILE A 97 -21.38 22.09 23.68
C ILE A 97 -22.52 23.06 23.34
N ALA A 98 -23.09 23.71 24.34
CA ALA A 98 -24.13 24.73 24.16
C ALA A 98 -23.62 25.94 23.38
N ALA A 99 -22.40 26.41 23.66
CA ALA A 99 -21.80 27.54 22.94
C ALA A 99 -21.53 27.22 21.46
N ILE A 100 -21.02 26.02 21.15
CA ILE A 100 -20.74 25.59 19.77
C ILE A 100 -22.05 25.42 18.97
N SER A 101 -23.09 24.84 19.58
CA SER A 101 -24.39 24.67 18.93
C SER A 101 -25.13 25.99 18.70
N ALA A 102 -24.97 26.98 19.59
CA ALA A 102 -25.52 28.32 19.43
C ALA A 102 -24.87 29.12 18.28
N TRP A 103 -23.62 28.82 17.91
CA TRP A 103 -22.97 29.41 16.74
C TRP A 103 -23.32 28.73 15.42
N ALA A 104 -23.91 27.53 15.46
CA ALA A 104 -24.30 26.76 14.28
C ALA A 104 -25.76 27.02 13.82
N ALA A 105 -26.51 27.85 14.56
CA ALA A 105 -27.89 28.28 14.25
C ALA A 105 -27.91 29.71 13.69
#